data_AF-A0A7U9NHJ3-F1
#
_entry.id   AF-A0A7U9NHJ3-F1
#
_cell.length_a   1.000
_cell.length_b   1.000
_cell.length_c   1.000
_cell.angle_alpha   90.00
_cell.angle_beta   90.00
_cell.angle_gamma   90.00
#
_symmetry.space_group_name_H-M   'P 1'
#
loop_
_entity.id
_entity.type
_entity.pdbx_description
1 polymer ?
#
loop_
_entity_poly.entity_id
_entity_poly.type
_entity_poly.pdbx_seq_one_letter_code
_entity_poly.pdbx_strand_id
1 'polypeptide(L)'
;MWYRNKGYDFTITSSTAFDHKWINGRNIFENISRIVDEMFGNYLSRPNVKQPILTQYCDGQRVTCPNWMSQWGSQYLGEQGYSTIDILRNYYGNSIYINIAEEISGVPYSWPGSDLSVGSRGQKVLQMQEQLNRIAQAYPAMPVIAQDGIFGPATQESVRTFQSIFGLPATGVVDYPTWYKISEIYVGVSRIAEGAPRW
;
A
#
# COMPACT_ATOMS: atom_id res chain seq x y z
N MET A 1 -2.62 15.64 22.73
CA MET A 1 -2.78 14.64 21.65
C MET A 1 -2.54 15.35 20.32
N TRP A 2 -1.36 15.18 19.72
CA TRP A 2 -1.01 15.89 18.48
C TRP A 2 -2.01 15.61 17.34
N TYR A 3 -2.36 14.33 17.12
CA TYR A 3 -3.31 13.92 16.08
C TYR A 3 -4.74 14.43 16.31
N ARG A 4 -5.29 14.29 17.52
CA ARG A 4 -6.63 14.84 17.83
C ARG A 4 -6.69 16.36 17.71
N ASN A 5 -5.61 17.06 18.07
CA ASN A 5 -5.50 18.50 17.88
C ASN A 5 -5.38 18.90 16.39
N LYS A 6 -5.14 17.94 15.49
CA LYS A 6 -5.14 18.09 14.03
C LYS A 6 -6.46 17.64 13.39
N GLY A 7 -7.48 17.31 14.19
CA GLY A 7 -8.80 16.91 13.69
C GLY A 7 -8.94 15.42 13.37
N TYR A 8 -7.92 14.61 13.64
CA TYR A 8 -8.03 13.15 13.52
C TYR A 8 -8.79 12.56 14.72
N ASP A 9 -9.60 11.52 14.48
CA ASP A 9 -10.31 10.78 15.52
C ASP A 9 -9.41 9.77 16.26
N PHE A 10 -8.24 9.45 15.70
CA PHE A 10 -7.24 8.52 16.26
C PHE A 10 -6.04 9.22 16.91
N THR A 11 -5.17 8.43 17.54
CA THR A 11 -3.87 8.87 18.08
C THR A 11 -2.83 7.81 17.77
N ILE A 12 -1.72 8.20 17.14
CA ILE A 12 -0.53 7.36 16.99
C ILE A 12 0.49 7.84 18.02
N THR A 13 0.86 6.96 18.94
CA THR A 13 1.76 7.25 20.07
C THR A 13 3.21 6.87 19.77
N SER A 14 3.43 5.94 18.82
CA SER A 14 4.75 5.32 18.56
C SER A 14 5.35 4.63 19.81
N SER A 15 4.51 4.35 20.81
CA SER A 15 4.87 3.61 22.01
C SER A 15 4.60 2.14 21.76
N THR A 16 5.61 1.27 21.92
CA THR A 16 5.45 -0.19 21.77
C THR A 16 4.46 -0.83 22.74
N ALA A 17 3.97 -0.07 23.72
CA ALA A 17 2.86 -0.49 24.58
C ALA A 17 1.50 -0.46 23.87
N PHE A 18 1.35 0.36 22.83
CA PHE A 18 0.06 0.61 22.15
C PHE A 18 0.15 0.52 20.61
N ASP A 19 1.29 0.89 20.01
CA ASP A 19 1.54 0.94 18.57
C ASP A 19 2.90 0.35 18.20
N HIS A 20 3.12 0.03 16.92
CA HIS A 20 4.47 -0.24 16.43
C HIS A 20 5.33 1.04 16.50
N LYS A 21 6.59 0.90 16.95
CA LYS A 21 7.53 2.01 17.03
C LYS A 21 7.93 2.48 15.64
N TRP A 22 7.63 3.73 15.35
CA TRP A 22 8.07 4.44 14.15
C TRP A 22 8.96 5.63 14.51
N ILE A 23 10.02 5.84 13.72
CA ILE A 23 10.97 6.94 13.90
C ILE A 23 11.09 7.68 12.56
N ASN A 24 10.68 8.95 12.54
CA ASN A 24 10.82 9.81 11.37
C ASN A 24 12.30 9.97 10.96
N GLY A 25 12.60 9.94 9.66
CA GLY A 25 13.94 10.18 9.11
C GLY A 25 14.92 9.02 9.30
N ARG A 26 14.46 7.85 9.73
CA ARG A 26 15.30 6.65 9.80
C ARG A 26 15.47 6.06 8.39
N ASN A 27 16.67 5.53 8.11
CA ASN A 27 16.94 4.83 6.87
C ASN A 27 15.94 3.66 6.69
N ILE A 28 15.32 3.59 5.51
CA ILE A 28 14.51 2.47 5.06
C ILE A 28 15.19 1.83 3.86
N PHE A 29 15.07 0.51 3.73
CA PHE A 29 15.56 -0.20 2.55
C PHE A 29 14.47 -0.17 1.47
N GLU A 30 14.81 0.21 0.24
CA GLU A 30 13.85 0.36 -0.86
C GLU A 30 13.06 -0.92 -1.15
N ASN A 31 13.73 -2.08 -1.06
CA ASN A 31 13.08 -3.38 -1.23
C ASN A 31 12.00 -3.63 -0.16
N ILE A 32 12.25 -3.22 1.09
CA ILE A 32 11.28 -3.34 2.18
C ILE A 32 10.12 -2.37 1.95
N SER A 33 10.39 -1.14 1.50
CA SER A 33 9.34 -0.18 1.15
C SER A 33 8.38 -0.76 0.11
N ARG A 34 8.92 -1.33 -0.98
CA ARG A 34 8.11 -1.94 -2.04
C ARG A 34 7.22 -3.08 -1.53
N ILE A 35 7.76 -3.96 -0.68
CA ILE A 35 6.99 -5.06 -0.08
C ILE A 35 5.88 -4.52 0.83
N VAL A 36 6.17 -3.48 1.62
CA VAL A 36 5.15 -2.84 2.47
C VAL A 36 4.07 -2.20 1.61
N ASP A 37 4.43 -1.55 0.51
CA ASP A 37 3.49 -0.95 -0.43
C ASP A 37 2.60 -2.00 -1.10
N GLU A 38 3.06 -3.23 -1.32
CA GLU A 38 2.25 -4.36 -1.82
C GLU A 38 1.30 -4.93 -0.76
N MET A 39 1.62 -4.78 0.52
CA MET A 39 0.88 -5.39 1.62
C MET A 39 0.07 -4.41 2.46
N PHE A 40 0.10 -3.10 2.15
CA PHE A 40 -0.53 -2.08 2.99
C PHE A 40 -2.05 -2.26 3.14
N GLY A 41 -2.74 -2.70 2.08
CA GLY A 41 -4.16 -3.02 2.16
C GLY A 41 -4.46 -4.39 2.77
N ASN A 42 -3.43 -5.16 3.13
CA ASN A 42 -3.61 -6.49 3.69
C ASN A 42 -3.84 -6.41 5.19
N TYR A 43 -4.78 -7.21 5.69
CA TYR A 43 -5.05 -7.30 7.11
C TYR A 43 -5.37 -8.73 7.54
N LEU A 44 -5.09 -9.02 8.81
CA LEU A 44 -5.35 -10.33 9.40
C LEU A 44 -6.78 -10.39 9.93
N SER A 45 -7.44 -11.53 9.74
CA SER A 45 -8.74 -11.80 10.35
C SER A 45 -8.95 -13.28 10.66
N ARG A 46 -10.09 -13.60 11.28
CA ARG A 46 -10.55 -14.95 11.62
C ARG A 46 -12.00 -15.11 11.14
N PRO A 47 -12.49 -16.35 10.94
CA PRO A 47 -13.83 -16.57 10.42
C PRO A 47 -14.84 -15.84 11.31
N ASN A 48 -15.76 -15.10 10.68
CA ASN A 48 -16.79 -14.30 11.34
C ASN A 48 -16.29 -13.07 12.13
N VAL A 49 -15.01 -12.71 12.03
CA VAL A 49 -14.46 -11.48 12.59
C VAL A 49 -14.28 -10.45 11.48
N LYS A 50 -15.12 -9.42 11.48
CA LYS A 50 -15.09 -8.35 10.46
C LYS A 50 -13.95 -7.35 10.67
N GLN A 51 -13.49 -7.17 11.91
CA GLN A 51 -12.46 -6.19 12.25
C GLN A 51 -11.05 -6.77 12.04
N PRO A 52 -10.10 -5.97 11.50
CA PRO A 52 -8.69 -6.34 11.46
C PRO A 52 -8.14 -6.73 12.83
N ILE A 53 -7.33 -7.78 12.86
CA ILE A 53 -6.66 -8.26 14.07
C ILE A 53 -5.27 -7.64 14.16
N LEU A 54 -4.97 -7.03 15.30
CA LEU A 54 -3.61 -6.66 15.66
C LEU A 54 -2.88 -7.87 16.24
N THR A 55 -1.80 -8.31 15.59
CA THR A 55 -0.92 -9.35 16.11
C THR A 55 0.18 -8.73 16.97
N GLN A 56 0.41 -9.31 18.13
CA GLN A 56 1.51 -8.90 19.01
C GLN A 56 2.82 -9.50 18.51
N TYR A 57 3.88 -8.70 18.54
CA TYR A 57 5.21 -9.08 18.07
C TYR A 57 6.26 -8.67 19.11
N CYS A 58 7.34 -9.44 19.18
CA CYS A 58 8.51 -9.06 19.97
C CYS A 58 9.83 -9.45 19.31
N ASP A 59 10.94 -8.95 19.84
CA ASP A 59 12.27 -9.22 19.28
C ASP A 59 12.67 -10.70 19.38
N GLY A 60 12.24 -11.41 20.43
CA GLY A 60 12.65 -12.80 20.70
C GLY A 60 14.10 -12.96 21.17
N GLN A 61 14.84 -11.85 21.33
CA GLN A 61 16.27 -11.85 21.70
C GLN A 61 16.48 -11.28 23.11
N ARG A 62 15.87 -10.14 23.43
CA ARG A 62 15.89 -9.55 24.78
C ARG A 62 14.66 -9.95 25.58
N VAL A 63 13.56 -10.28 24.91
CA VAL A 63 12.30 -10.71 25.53
C VAL A 63 11.83 -12.02 24.89
N THR A 64 11.48 -13.02 25.72
CA THR A 64 10.89 -14.28 25.26
C THR A 64 9.37 -14.17 25.21
N CYS A 65 8.77 -14.53 24.07
CA CYS A 65 7.33 -14.39 23.84
C CYS A 65 6.78 -15.70 23.28
N PRO A 66 6.55 -16.72 24.13
CA PRO A 66 6.32 -18.08 23.66
C PRO A 66 5.02 -18.24 22.85
N ASN A 67 4.05 -17.34 23.02
CA ASN A 67 2.76 -17.41 22.34
C ASN A 67 2.60 -16.34 21.23
N TRP A 68 3.64 -15.55 20.94
CA TRP A 68 3.59 -14.45 19.98
C TRP A 68 4.64 -14.63 18.90
N MET A 69 4.41 -14.01 17.74
CA MET A 69 5.41 -14.00 16.69
C MET A 69 6.67 -13.26 17.15
N SER A 70 7.84 -13.86 16.95
CA SER A 70 9.12 -13.25 17.25
C SER A 70 9.90 -12.92 15.98
N GLN A 71 10.75 -11.89 16.04
CA GLN A 71 11.59 -11.49 14.91
C GLN A 71 12.39 -12.65 14.35
N TRP A 72 13.23 -13.23 15.18
CA TRP A 72 14.16 -14.27 14.76
C TRP A 72 13.46 -15.59 14.45
N GLY A 73 12.35 -15.91 15.15
CA GLY A 73 11.57 -17.11 14.87
C GLY A 73 10.84 -17.04 13.52
N SER A 74 10.23 -15.90 13.19
CA SER A 74 9.61 -15.67 11.88
C SER A 74 10.64 -15.65 10.74
N GLN A 75 11.81 -15.03 10.96
CA GLN A 75 12.91 -15.09 9.98
C GLN A 75 13.35 -16.53 9.74
N TYR A 76 13.61 -17.29 10.79
CA TYR A 76 14.05 -18.68 10.68
C TYR A 76 13.07 -19.51 9.85
N LEU A 77 11.76 -19.40 10.10
CA LEU A 77 10.75 -20.08 9.31
C LEU A 77 10.77 -19.63 7.84
N GLY A 78 10.96 -18.33 7.58
CA GLY A 78 11.13 -17.80 6.23
C GLY A 78 12.36 -18.37 5.51
N GLU A 79 13.50 -18.52 6.21
CA GLU A 79 14.71 -19.18 5.69
C GLU A 79 14.50 -20.66 5.38
N GLN A 80 13.58 -21.32 6.11
CA GLN A 80 13.13 -22.67 5.81
C GLN A 80 12.13 -22.74 4.63
N GLY A 81 11.79 -21.61 4.00
CA GLY A 81 10.90 -21.54 2.85
C GLY A 81 9.41 -21.49 3.19
N TYR A 82 9.04 -21.24 4.45
CA TYR A 82 7.64 -21.08 4.83
C TYR A 82 7.06 -19.81 4.20
N SER A 83 5.84 -19.90 3.67
CA SER A 83 5.14 -18.73 3.17
C SER A 83 4.69 -17.83 4.34
N THR A 84 4.36 -16.57 4.04
CA THR A 84 3.83 -15.63 5.04
C THR A 84 2.64 -16.21 5.81
N ILE A 85 1.72 -16.88 5.13
CA ILE A 85 0.54 -17.46 5.78
C ILE A 85 0.90 -18.67 6.65
N ASP A 86 1.89 -19.47 6.24
CA ASP A 86 2.34 -20.61 7.04
C ASP A 86 3.03 -20.15 8.33
N ILE A 87 3.85 -19.10 8.25
CA ILE A 87 4.47 -18.46 9.42
C ILE A 87 3.38 -17.95 10.38
N LEU A 88 2.38 -17.22 9.86
CA LEU A 88 1.29 -16.70 10.69
C LEU A 88 0.48 -17.81 11.36
N ARG A 89 0.20 -18.90 10.64
CA ARG A 89 -0.52 -20.05 11.18
C ARG A 89 0.30 -20.82 12.22
N ASN A 90 1.62 -20.85 12.09
CA ASN A 90 2.53 -21.41 13.09
C ASN A 90 2.37 -20.71 14.45
N TYR A 91 2.23 -19.38 14.46
CA TYR A 91 2.08 -18.59 15.70
C TYR A 91 0.64 -18.43 16.19
N TYR A 92 -0.33 -18.25 15.29
CA TYR A 92 -1.68 -17.82 15.65
C TYR A 92 -2.78 -18.86 15.36
N GLY A 93 -2.38 -20.03 14.85
CA GLY A 93 -3.26 -21.14 14.50
C GLY A 93 -3.88 -21.04 13.11
N ASN A 94 -4.44 -22.16 12.65
CA ASN A 94 -4.89 -22.35 11.26
C ASN A 94 -6.09 -21.49 10.83
N SER A 95 -6.81 -20.87 11.77
CA SER A 95 -7.97 -20.03 11.46
C SER A 95 -7.58 -18.62 10.99
N ILE A 96 -6.31 -18.24 11.01
CA ILE A 96 -5.88 -16.93 10.52
C ILE A 96 -5.79 -16.93 8.99
N TYR A 97 -6.19 -15.82 8.39
CA TYR A 97 -6.02 -15.56 6.96
C TYR A 97 -5.73 -14.08 6.72
N ILE A 98 -5.08 -13.82 5.58
CA ILE A 98 -4.76 -12.49 5.08
C ILE A 98 -5.88 -12.10 4.11
N ASN A 99 -6.60 -11.01 4.40
CA ASN A 99 -7.53 -10.38 3.47
C ASN A 99 -6.92 -9.12 2.89
N ILE A 100 -7.57 -8.60 1.84
CA ILE A 100 -7.30 -7.29 1.26
C ILE A 100 -8.50 -6.40 1.56
N ALA A 101 -8.25 -5.17 2.00
CA ALA A 101 -9.30 -4.19 2.22
C ALA A 101 -9.99 -3.82 0.90
N GLU A 102 -11.33 -3.87 0.89
CA GLU A 102 -12.14 -3.45 -0.26
C GLU A 102 -12.06 -1.94 -0.49
N GLU A 103 -11.92 -1.16 0.59
CA GLU A 103 -11.83 0.29 0.58
C GLU A 103 -10.68 0.76 1.46
N ILE A 104 -9.92 1.73 0.96
CA ILE A 104 -8.83 2.38 1.70
C ILE A 104 -9.20 3.85 1.85
N SER A 105 -9.39 4.30 3.10
CA SER A 105 -9.73 5.69 3.39
C SER A 105 -8.67 6.64 2.84
N GLY A 106 -9.12 7.68 2.14
CA GLY A 106 -8.25 8.66 1.49
C GLY A 106 -7.75 8.28 0.09
N VAL A 107 -8.10 7.08 -0.41
CA VAL A 107 -7.87 6.64 -1.79
C VAL A 107 -9.21 6.75 -2.55
N PRO A 108 -9.29 7.43 -3.71
CA PRO A 108 -10.55 7.58 -4.44
C PRO A 108 -11.09 6.25 -4.98
N TYR A 109 -10.20 5.34 -5.38
CA TYR A 109 -10.56 4.04 -5.95
C TYR A 109 -9.58 2.96 -5.52
N SER A 110 -10.08 1.84 -4.99
CA SER A 110 -9.26 0.67 -4.65
C SER A 110 -8.77 -0.09 -5.87
N TRP A 111 -7.63 -0.77 -5.74
CA TRP A 111 -7.04 -1.60 -6.79
C TRP A 111 -8.04 -2.66 -7.28
N PRO A 112 -8.16 -2.90 -8.61
CA PRO A 112 -9.15 -3.81 -9.19
C PRO A 112 -9.01 -5.30 -8.84
N GLY A 113 -7.97 -5.71 -8.12
CA GLY A 113 -7.70 -7.13 -7.84
C GLY A 113 -6.84 -7.83 -8.90
N SER A 114 -6.48 -7.13 -9.98
CA SER A 114 -5.60 -7.61 -11.04
C SER A 114 -4.85 -6.47 -11.71
N ASP A 115 -3.73 -6.80 -12.36
CA ASP A 115 -2.91 -5.80 -13.07
C ASP A 115 -3.65 -5.22 -14.28
N LEU A 116 -3.43 -3.93 -14.54
CA LEU A 116 -3.86 -3.29 -15.78
C LEU A 116 -2.68 -3.18 -16.75
N SER A 117 -2.86 -3.74 -17.94
CA SER A 117 -1.86 -3.75 -18.99
C SER A 117 -2.53 -3.55 -20.35
N VAL A 118 -1.74 -3.52 -21.43
CA VAL A 118 -2.28 -3.44 -22.80
C VAL A 118 -3.36 -4.50 -23.02
N GLY A 119 -4.54 -4.06 -23.46
CA GLY A 119 -5.71 -4.92 -23.66
C GLY A 119 -6.74 -4.88 -22.53
N SER A 120 -6.37 -4.44 -21.32
CA SER A 120 -7.32 -4.21 -20.23
C SER A 120 -8.35 -3.14 -20.62
N ARG A 121 -9.60 -3.31 -20.18
CA ARG A 121 -10.70 -2.39 -20.48
C ARG A 121 -11.67 -2.21 -19.31
N GLY A 122 -12.41 -1.11 -19.32
CA GLY A 122 -13.53 -0.87 -18.42
C GLY A 122 -13.28 0.25 -17.41
N GLN A 123 -14.17 0.34 -16.42
CA GLN A 123 -14.24 1.49 -15.52
C GLN A 123 -12.94 1.76 -14.75
N LYS A 124 -12.23 0.71 -14.36
CA LYS A 124 -10.96 0.82 -13.61
C LYS A 124 -9.83 1.39 -14.46
N VAL A 125 -9.82 1.10 -15.76
CA VAL A 125 -8.89 1.73 -16.71
C VAL A 125 -9.24 3.20 -16.88
N LEU A 126 -10.52 3.52 -17.04
CA LEU A 126 -10.98 4.92 -17.17
C LEU A 126 -10.59 5.75 -15.95
N GLN A 127 -10.88 5.27 -14.74
CA GLN A 127 -10.51 5.91 -13.48
C GLN A 127 -9.00 6.14 -13.35
N MET A 128 -8.18 5.20 -13.82
CA MET A 128 -6.72 5.35 -13.81
C MET A 128 -6.25 6.38 -14.86
N GLN A 129 -6.82 6.38 -16.06
CA GLN A 129 -6.53 7.36 -17.10
C GLN A 129 -6.91 8.79 -16.67
N GLU A 130 -8.04 8.96 -15.96
CA GLU A 130 -8.46 10.22 -15.36
C GLU A 130 -7.43 10.74 -14.35
N GLN A 131 -6.98 9.87 -13.44
CA GLN A 131 -5.95 10.22 -12.46
C GLN A 131 -4.61 10.57 -13.12
N LEU A 132 -4.13 9.77 -14.08
CA LEU A 132 -2.89 10.06 -14.80
C LEU A 132 -2.93 11.40 -15.53
N ASN A 133 -4.03 11.72 -16.22
CA ASN A 133 -4.17 13.01 -16.91
C ASN A 133 -4.20 14.19 -15.95
N ARG A 134 -4.81 14.03 -14.77
CA ARG A 134 -4.77 15.08 -13.74
C ARG A 134 -3.35 15.28 -13.22
N ILE A 135 -2.60 14.20 -13.01
CA ILE A 135 -1.19 14.27 -12.60
C ILE A 135 -0.34 14.94 -13.70
N ALA A 136 -0.58 14.61 -14.98
CA ALA A 136 0.14 15.18 -16.12
C ALA A 136 0.03 16.71 -16.21
N GLN A 137 -1.02 17.33 -15.64
CA GLN A 137 -1.13 18.79 -15.54
C GLN A 137 -0.05 19.41 -14.65
N ALA A 138 0.39 18.68 -13.61
CA ALA A 138 1.46 19.11 -12.70
C ALA A 138 2.84 18.58 -13.11
N TYR A 139 2.88 17.53 -13.94
CA TYR A 139 4.12 16.87 -14.40
C TYR A 139 4.16 16.85 -15.94
N PRO A 140 4.63 17.94 -16.60
CA PRO A 140 4.57 18.09 -18.06
C PRO A 140 5.33 17.03 -18.87
N ALA A 141 6.24 16.28 -18.24
CA ALA A 141 6.92 15.16 -18.88
C ALA A 141 5.99 13.96 -19.14
N MET A 142 4.85 13.88 -18.44
CA MET A 142 3.89 12.80 -18.63
C MET A 142 3.01 13.06 -19.86
N PRO A 143 2.85 12.08 -20.77
CA PRO A 143 1.90 12.17 -21.86
C PRO A 143 0.45 12.23 -21.36
N VAL A 144 -0.32 13.17 -21.89
CA VAL A 144 -1.78 13.17 -21.77
C VAL A 144 -2.36 12.10 -22.71
N ILE A 145 -3.28 11.29 -22.19
CA ILE A 145 -3.84 10.14 -22.90
C ILE A 145 -5.36 10.25 -23.04
N ALA A 146 -5.94 9.44 -23.92
CA ALA A 146 -7.40 9.31 -23.99
C ALA A 146 -7.95 8.70 -22.68
N GLN A 147 -9.13 9.19 -22.27
CA GLN A 147 -9.92 8.67 -21.14
C GLN A 147 -11.09 7.87 -21.71
N ASP A 148 -10.78 6.76 -22.37
CA ASP A 148 -11.72 5.92 -23.10
C ASP A 148 -11.99 4.58 -22.41
N GLY A 149 -11.33 4.33 -21.27
CA GLY A 149 -11.39 3.06 -20.56
C GLY A 149 -10.71 1.91 -21.30
N ILE A 150 -9.82 2.20 -22.27
CA ILE A 150 -9.07 1.20 -23.03
C ILE A 150 -7.57 1.38 -22.77
N PHE A 151 -6.94 0.36 -22.21
CA PHE A 151 -5.50 0.40 -21.94
C PHE A 151 -4.75 0.06 -23.23
N GLY A 152 -4.42 1.11 -24.00
CA GLY A 152 -3.65 1.00 -25.24
C GLY A 152 -2.16 1.32 -25.07
N PRO A 153 -1.38 1.30 -26.18
CA PRO A 153 0.05 1.64 -26.15
C PRO A 153 0.35 3.04 -25.59
N ALA A 154 -0.51 4.03 -25.88
CA ALA A 154 -0.36 5.37 -25.33
C ALA A 154 -0.52 5.39 -23.79
N THR A 155 -1.48 4.62 -23.26
CA THR A 155 -1.67 4.45 -21.81
C THR A 155 -0.46 3.77 -21.18
N GLN A 156 0.06 2.71 -21.82
CA GLN A 156 1.26 2.02 -21.36
C GLN A 156 2.47 2.97 -21.24
N GLU A 157 2.68 3.83 -22.23
CA GLU A 157 3.78 4.78 -22.23
C GLU A 157 3.63 5.87 -21.15
N SER A 158 2.41 6.36 -20.93
CA SER A 158 2.12 7.28 -19.84
C SER A 158 2.38 6.63 -18.46
N VAL A 159 1.98 5.37 -18.28
CA VAL A 159 2.28 4.59 -17.06
C VAL A 159 3.78 4.39 -16.89
N ARG A 160 4.51 4.02 -17.95
CA ARG A 160 5.97 3.86 -17.90
C ARG A 160 6.68 5.16 -17.50
N THR A 161 6.22 6.28 -18.04
CA THR A 161 6.73 7.61 -17.71
C THR A 161 6.45 7.96 -16.25
N PHE A 162 5.22 7.75 -15.80
CA PHE A 162 4.83 7.91 -14.39
C PHE A 162 5.74 7.09 -13.47
N GLN A 163 5.90 5.80 -13.74
CA GLN A 163 6.74 4.90 -12.95
C GLN A 163 8.17 5.42 -12.85
N SER A 164 8.75 5.86 -13.98
CA SER A 164 10.10 6.41 -14.02
C SER A 164 10.25 7.69 -13.18
N ILE A 165 9.26 8.59 -13.22
CA ILE A 165 9.26 9.83 -12.44
C ILE A 165 9.21 9.56 -10.93
N PHE A 166 8.41 8.56 -10.51
CA PHE A 166 8.15 8.28 -9.10
C PHE A 166 8.94 7.11 -8.52
N GLY A 167 10.03 6.68 -9.19
CA GLY A 167 10.96 5.70 -8.67
C GLY A 167 10.44 4.26 -8.64
N LEU A 168 9.43 3.96 -9.45
CA LEU A 168 8.90 2.61 -9.63
C LEU A 168 9.59 1.89 -10.81
N PRO A 169 9.59 0.55 -10.85
CA PRO A 169 9.99 -0.19 -12.04
C PRO A 169 9.14 0.23 -13.26
N ALA A 170 9.79 0.68 -14.34
CA ALA A 170 9.15 1.24 -15.52
C ALA A 170 8.60 0.15 -16.48
N THR A 171 7.74 -0.73 -15.97
CA THR A 171 7.16 -1.87 -16.71
C THR A 171 6.09 -1.44 -17.72
N GLY A 172 5.42 -0.32 -17.48
CA GLY A 172 4.22 0.10 -18.20
C GLY A 172 2.96 -0.69 -17.79
N VAL A 173 3.05 -1.51 -16.75
CA VAL A 173 1.94 -2.27 -16.16
C VAL A 173 1.53 -1.60 -14.86
N VAL A 174 0.23 -1.40 -14.64
CA VAL A 174 -0.29 -0.91 -13.38
C VAL A 174 -0.59 -2.09 -12.46
N ASP A 175 0.42 -2.49 -11.71
CA ASP A 175 0.33 -3.43 -10.60
C ASP A 175 -0.20 -2.75 -9.32
N TYR A 176 -0.28 -3.52 -8.23
CA TYR A 176 -0.77 -3.01 -6.94
C TYR A 176 0.02 -1.77 -6.46
N PRO A 177 1.37 -1.77 -6.39
CA PRO A 177 2.13 -0.58 -5.99
C PRO A 177 1.92 0.61 -6.93
N THR A 178 1.91 0.37 -8.25
CA THR A 178 1.71 1.45 -9.23
C THR A 178 0.34 2.10 -9.07
N TRP A 179 -0.71 1.31 -8.84
CA TRP A 179 -2.07 1.84 -8.63
C TRP A 179 -2.14 2.80 -7.45
N TYR A 180 -1.64 2.38 -6.29
CA TYR A 180 -1.69 3.22 -5.08
C TYR A 180 -0.75 4.41 -5.17
N LYS A 181 0.38 4.28 -5.88
CA LYS A 181 1.24 5.44 -6.16
C LYS A 181 0.53 6.48 -7.04
N ILE A 182 -0.17 6.06 -8.09
CA ILE A 182 -0.99 6.96 -8.92
C ILE A 182 -2.02 7.66 -8.03
N SER A 183 -2.71 6.91 -7.17
CA SER A 183 -3.73 7.48 -6.29
C SER A 183 -3.18 8.49 -5.28
N GLU A 184 -2.05 8.18 -4.63
CA GLU A 184 -1.36 9.08 -3.70
C GLU A 184 -1.02 10.41 -4.38
N ILE A 185 -0.37 10.34 -5.54
CA ILE A 185 0.05 11.53 -6.29
C ILE A 185 -1.19 12.31 -6.78
N TYR A 186 -2.22 11.62 -7.27
CA TYR A 186 -3.48 12.25 -7.70
C TYR A 186 -4.14 13.04 -6.57
N VAL A 187 -4.26 12.46 -5.37
CA VAL A 187 -4.82 13.14 -4.19
C VAL A 187 -3.93 14.33 -3.80
N GLY A 188 -2.61 14.15 -3.83
CA GLY A 188 -1.65 15.22 -3.55
C GLY A 188 -1.79 16.42 -4.48
N VAL A 189 -1.82 16.20 -5.81
CA VAL A 189 -1.94 17.29 -6.79
C VAL A 189 -3.33 17.92 -6.79
N SER A 190 -4.39 17.14 -6.53
CA SER A 190 -5.76 17.66 -6.50
C SER A 190 -5.99 18.58 -5.31
N ARG A 191 -5.49 18.21 -4.12
CA ARG A 191 -5.52 19.08 -2.93
C ARG A 191 -4.79 20.40 -3.14
N ILE A 192 -3.62 20.37 -3.79
CA ILE A 192 -2.87 21.59 -4.12
C ILE A 192 -3.69 22.50 -5.04
N ALA A 193 -4.32 21.93 -6.07
CA ALA A 193 -5.11 22.68 -7.03
C ALA A 193 -6.43 23.23 -6.46
N GLU A 194 -7.00 22.57 -5.44
CA GLU A 194 -8.21 23.01 -4.73
C GLU A 194 -7.91 24.03 -3.62
N GLY A 195 -6.64 24.42 -3.42
CA GLY A 195 -6.24 25.34 -2.35
C GLY A 195 -6.34 24.73 -0.95
N ALA A 196 -6.45 23.41 -0.85
CA ALA A 196 -6.45 22.72 0.44
C ALA A 196 -5.05 22.82 1.06
N PRO A 197 -4.94 23.15 2.37
CA PRO A 197 -3.65 23.38 3.00
C PRO A 197 -2.73 22.17 2.86
N ARG A 198 -1.47 22.42 2.48
CA ARG A 198 -0.37 21.45 2.55
C ARG A 198 -0.14 21.11 4.03
N TRP A 199 -0.41 19.86 4.40
CA TRP A 199 -0.12 19.30 5.71
C TRP A 199 1.36 18.97 5.83
#